data_AF-A0AAD3YLT3-F1
#
_entry.id   AF-A0AAD3YLT3-F1
#
_cell.length_a   1.000
_cell.length_b   1.000
_cell.length_c   1.000
_cell.angle_alpha   90.00
_cell.angle_beta   90.00
_cell.angle_gamma   90.00
#
_symmetry.space_group_name_H-M   'P 1'
#
loop_
_entity.id
_entity.type
_entity.pdbx_description
1 polymer ?
#
loop_
_entity_poly.entity_id
_entity_poly.type
_entity_poly.pdbx_seq_one_letter_code
_entity_poly.pdbx_strand_id
1 'polypeptide(L)'
;MKMTIALPLLCSLWLALPVCAGQTYFNSSGGQLNVGWQDKDGKAQQLTYRLEAGKLPPLIAYRPARMQEDVLQSLLQQGMAEFPTVQFSLSRPQMELKIKGRQPEQVNKAMSWLTQQRDKLESEWLKQHYFQPFTAPDGAAAIKQDHVRIALESRSELAPLAEQLKQQGSTETEARQKTVAHMLDFVQSIPYQLLDSQSGRQGKGFLSPRQVLEQNQGDCDSKVTLMAAMLAQLFPELKQAMVFVPGHALLGVALPAKPGEATLNREGETYLLMEPTGPAQLAMGQLAPTSKTLIDSQQLSVQPVRADK
;
A
#
# COMPACT_ATOMS: atom_id res chain seq x y z
N MET A 1 7.34 -64.28 -37.21
CA MET A 1 7.08 -62.88 -37.63
C MET A 1 6.40 -62.13 -36.49
N LYS A 2 7.15 -61.30 -35.76
CA LYS A 2 6.61 -60.29 -34.84
C LYS A 2 7.38 -59.00 -35.09
N MET A 3 6.70 -58.01 -35.67
CA MET A 3 7.20 -56.64 -35.83
C MET A 3 6.87 -55.88 -34.56
N THR A 4 7.88 -55.38 -33.87
CA THR A 4 7.74 -54.38 -32.80
C THR A 4 7.89 -52.99 -33.41
N ILE A 5 6.78 -52.25 -33.45
CA ILE A 5 6.71 -50.84 -33.82
C ILE A 5 6.99 -50.04 -32.55
N ALA A 6 8.06 -49.23 -32.56
CA ALA A 6 8.34 -48.26 -31.50
C ALA A 6 7.57 -46.96 -31.78
N LEU A 7 6.76 -46.53 -30.81
CA LEU A 7 6.03 -45.28 -30.83
C LEU A 7 6.80 -44.25 -29.99
N PRO A 8 7.25 -43.10 -30.54
CA PRO A 8 7.85 -42.06 -29.71
C PRO A 8 6.73 -41.23 -29.06
N LEU A 9 6.68 -41.23 -27.73
CA LEU A 9 5.89 -40.27 -26.96
C LEU A 9 6.54 -38.88 -27.11
N LEU A 10 5.86 -37.98 -27.84
CA LEU A 10 6.12 -36.55 -27.78
C LEU A 10 5.44 -35.99 -26.51
N CYS A 11 6.18 -35.89 -25.41
CA CYS A 11 5.76 -35.09 -24.25
C CYS A 11 6.06 -33.61 -24.53
N SER A 12 5.08 -32.88 -25.03
CA SER A 12 5.10 -31.41 -25.06
C SER A 12 4.87 -30.86 -23.65
N LEU A 13 5.97 -30.62 -22.92
CA LEU A 13 5.96 -29.84 -21.69
C LEU A 13 5.72 -28.36 -22.03
N TRP A 14 4.52 -27.87 -21.77
CA TRP A 14 4.26 -26.44 -21.61
C TRP A 14 4.86 -25.99 -20.27
N LEU A 15 6.11 -25.55 -20.30
CA LEU A 15 6.70 -24.80 -19.19
C LEU A 15 6.12 -23.39 -19.23
N ALA A 16 5.09 -23.14 -18.41
CA ALA A 16 4.78 -21.79 -17.98
C ALA A 16 5.97 -21.30 -17.16
N LEU A 17 6.86 -20.53 -17.78
CA LEU A 17 7.96 -19.89 -17.07
C LEU A 17 7.34 -18.97 -16.02
N PRO A 18 7.63 -19.14 -14.72
CA PRO A 18 7.29 -18.12 -13.75
C PRO A 18 7.98 -16.84 -14.23
N VAL A 19 7.22 -15.76 -14.37
CA VAL A 19 7.80 -14.43 -14.59
C VAL A 19 8.55 -14.10 -13.30
N CYS A 20 9.80 -14.55 -13.21
CA CYS A 20 10.67 -14.25 -12.09
C CYS A 20 10.84 -12.73 -12.06
N ALA A 21 10.62 -12.12 -10.89
CA ALA A 21 10.98 -10.73 -10.69
C ALA A 21 12.47 -10.56 -11.03
N GLY A 22 12.88 -9.38 -11.52
CA GLY A 22 14.24 -9.14 -12.02
C GLY A 22 15.36 -9.28 -10.97
N GLN A 23 15.02 -9.55 -9.72
CA GLN A 23 15.99 -9.79 -8.66
C GLN A 23 16.75 -11.11 -8.83
N THR A 24 18.07 -11.03 -8.70
CA THR A 24 18.99 -12.15 -8.86
C THR A 24 19.42 -12.76 -7.53
N TYR A 25 19.52 -11.95 -6.47
CA TYR A 25 19.76 -12.44 -5.11
C TYR A 25 19.27 -11.44 -4.05
N PHE A 26 18.97 -11.97 -2.86
CA PHE A 26 18.69 -11.22 -1.65
C PHE A 26 19.28 -11.94 -0.44
N ASN A 27 20.06 -11.23 0.37
CA ASN A 27 20.62 -11.75 1.61
C ASN A 27 20.49 -10.71 2.73
N SER A 28 20.04 -11.14 3.91
CA SER A 28 19.98 -10.32 5.12
C SER A 28 20.87 -10.92 6.21
N SER A 29 21.80 -10.14 6.73
CA SER A 29 22.70 -10.57 7.82
C SER A 29 23.05 -9.40 8.74
N GLY A 30 22.77 -9.53 10.04
CA GLY A 30 23.08 -8.51 11.03
C GLY A 30 22.49 -7.12 10.71
N GLY A 31 21.25 -7.10 10.17
CA GLY A 31 20.56 -5.88 9.75
C GLY A 31 21.07 -5.24 8.45
N GLN A 32 22.08 -5.82 7.80
CA GLN A 32 22.54 -5.42 6.48
C GLN A 32 21.83 -6.22 5.39
N LEU A 33 21.28 -5.49 4.42
CA LEU A 33 20.58 -6.03 3.27
C LEU A 33 21.51 -5.95 2.06
N ASN A 34 21.71 -7.08 1.38
CA ASN A 34 22.48 -7.17 0.14
C ASN A 34 21.55 -7.67 -0.96
N VAL A 35 21.38 -6.88 -2.02
CA VAL A 35 20.41 -7.13 -3.08
C VAL A 35 21.09 -6.98 -4.44
N GLY A 36 20.83 -7.92 -5.34
CA GLY A 36 21.20 -7.80 -6.74
C GLY A 36 19.99 -8.00 -7.63
N TRP A 37 19.93 -7.27 -8.74
CA TRP A 37 18.87 -7.39 -9.74
C TRP A 37 19.39 -7.10 -11.15
N GLN A 38 18.63 -7.49 -12.16
CA GLN A 38 18.82 -7.02 -13.53
C GLN A 38 17.90 -5.82 -13.75
N ASP A 39 18.42 -4.71 -14.26
CA ASP A 39 17.57 -3.60 -14.70
C ASP A 39 16.80 -3.95 -15.97
N LYS A 40 15.92 -3.03 -16.41
CA LYS A 40 15.09 -3.20 -17.61
C LYS A 40 15.88 -3.46 -18.90
N ASP A 41 17.17 -3.10 -18.93
CA ASP A 41 18.07 -3.30 -20.08
C ASP A 41 18.91 -4.59 -19.91
N GLY A 42 18.61 -5.40 -18.87
CA GLY A 42 19.30 -6.65 -18.55
C GLY A 42 20.65 -6.47 -17.87
N LYS A 43 21.02 -5.25 -17.45
CA LYS A 43 22.31 -5.02 -16.79
C LYS A 43 22.21 -5.36 -15.31
N ALA A 44 23.26 -6.03 -14.81
CA ALA A 44 23.35 -6.37 -13.41
C ALA A 44 23.56 -5.11 -12.55
N GLN A 45 22.75 -4.98 -11.51
CA GLN A 45 22.78 -3.95 -10.49
C GLN A 45 22.93 -4.62 -9.12
N GLN A 46 23.53 -3.92 -8.16
CA GLN A 46 23.65 -4.40 -6.80
C GLN A 46 23.72 -3.26 -5.79
N LEU A 47 23.21 -3.51 -4.59
CA LEU A 47 23.26 -2.58 -3.46
C LEU A 47 23.50 -3.32 -2.16
N THR A 48 24.16 -2.62 -1.25
CA THR A 48 24.33 -3.02 0.15
C THR A 48 23.92 -1.86 1.03
N TYR A 49 22.90 -2.05 1.86
CA TYR A 49 22.37 -0.99 2.70
C TYR A 49 21.91 -1.49 4.06
N ARG A 50 21.80 -0.55 5.00
CA ARG A 50 21.08 -0.69 6.26
C ARG A 50 19.97 0.34 6.29
N LEU A 51 18.89 0.03 7.00
CA LEU A 51 17.81 0.97 7.24
C LEU A 51 18.06 1.68 8.58
N GLU A 52 17.64 2.93 8.68
CA GLU A 52 17.71 3.68 9.95
C GLU A 52 16.65 3.14 10.93
N ALA A 53 16.59 3.67 12.16
CA ALA A 53 15.52 3.29 13.07
C ALA A 53 14.14 3.74 12.53
N GLY A 54 13.19 2.80 12.44
CA GLY A 54 11.80 3.08 12.06
C GLY A 54 10.97 3.56 13.24
N LYS A 55 9.91 4.35 12.96
CA LYS A 55 9.00 4.90 13.98
C LYS A 55 7.60 4.30 13.93
N LEU A 56 7.26 3.60 12.85
CA LEU A 56 5.95 2.99 12.70
C LEU A 56 5.76 1.88 13.73
N PRO A 57 4.60 1.82 14.42
CA PRO A 57 4.27 0.65 15.21
C PRO A 57 4.00 -0.56 14.28
N PRO A 58 3.93 -1.78 14.84
CA PRO A 58 3.45 -2.93 14.08
C PRO A 58 2.07 -2.67 13.48
N LEU A 59 1.99 -2.72 12.15
CA LEU A 59 0.72 -2.57 11.43
C LEU A 59 -0.12 -3.84 11.61
N ILE A 60 -1.44 -3.67 11.69
CA ILE A 60 -2.40 -4.77 11.85
C ILE A 60 -3.24 -4.94 10.59
N ALA A 61 -3.77 -6.14 10.37
CA ALA A 61 -4.81 -6.35 9.36
C ALA A 61 -6.14 -5.77 9.85
N TYR A 62 -6.90 -5.16 8.94
CA TYR A 62 -8.22 -4.63 9.27
C TYR A 62 -9.18 -5.77 9.61
N ARG A 63 -9.82 -5.69 10.78
CA ARG A 63 -10.83 -6.65 11.24
C ARG A 63 -12.02 -5.88 11.80
N PRO A 64 -13.12 -5.73 11.02
CA PRO A 64 -14.29 -4.95 11.46
C PRO A 64 -14.83 -5.37 12.83
N ALA A 65 -14.89 -6.68 13.10
CA ALA A 65 -15.34 -7.21 14.39
C ALA A 65 -14.45 -6.75 15.57
N ARG A 66 -13.14 -6.62 15.35
CA ARG A 66 -12.22 -6.12 16.39
C ARG A 66 -12.44 -4.64 16.67
N MET A 67 -12.54 -3.82 15.62
CA MET A 67 -12.86 -2.40 15.75
C MET A 67 -14.19 -2.21 16.48
N GLN A 68 -15.23 -2.92 16.05
CA GLN A 68 -16.54 -2.87 16.68
C GLN A 68 -16.47 -3.23 18.17
N GLU A 69 -15.72 -4.28 18.52
CA GLU A 69 -15.52 -4.65 19.92
C GLU A 69 -14.83 -3.55 20.74
N ASP A 70 -13.71 -3.02 20.25
CA ASP A 70 -12.93 -1.97 20.95
C ASP A 70 -13.76 -0.68 21.13
N VAL A 71 -14.52 -0.29 20.10
CA VAL A 71 -15.41 0.88 20.13
C VAL A 71 -16.56 0.69 21.11
N LEU A 72 -17.24 -0.46 21.08
CA LEU A 72 -18.36 -0.73 21.99
C LEU A 72 -17.92 -0.82 23.45
N GLN A 73 -16.74 -1.37 23.72
CA GLN A 73 -16.15 -1.38 25.06
C GLN A 73 -15.86 0.05 25.54
N SER A 74 -15.31 0.90 24.68
CA SER A 74 -15.05 2.30 24.98
C SER A 74 -16.34 3.09 25.24
N LEU A 75 -17.38 2.89 24.42
CA LEU A 75 -18.70 3.49 24.61
C LEU A 75 -19.37 3.04 25.91
N LEU A 76 -19.26 1.76 26.28
CA LEU A 76 -19.78 1.23 27.54
C LEU A 76 -19.12 1.95 28.73
N GLN A 77 -17.79 2.02 28.75
CA GLN A 77 -17.05 2.67 29.84
C GLN A 77 -17.36 4.17 29.94
N GLN A 78 -17.30 4.89 28.81
CA GLN A 78 -17.55 6.33 28.79
C GLN A 78 -19.01 6.67 29.10
N GLY A 79 -19.96 5.88 28.60
CA GLY A 79 -21.38 6.09 28.82
C GLY A 79 -21.78 5.93 30.28
N MET A 80 -21.21 4.92 30.96
CA MET A 80 -21.42 4.73 32.41
C MET A 80 -20.89 5.90 33.25
N ALA A 81 -19.81 6.55 32.80
CA ALA A 81 -19.25 7.72 33.49
C ALA A 81 -20.07 8.99 33.23
N GLU A 82 -20.46 9.23 31.98
CA GLU A 82 -21.18 10.43 31.55
C GLU A 82 -22.65 10.45 32.02
N PHE A 83 -23.31 9.29 32.03
CA PHE A 83 -24.74 9.16 32.38
C PHE A 83 -24.95 8.17 33.54
N PRO A 84 -24.61 8.53 34.78
CA PRO A 84 -24.62 7.60 35.92
C PRO A 84 -26.03 7.08 36.29
N THR A 85 -27.10 7.78 35.87
CA THR A 85 -28.49 7.36 36.10
C THR A 85 -29.05 6.47 34.98
N VAL A 86 -28.26 6.22 33.93
CA VAL A 86 -28.63 5.41 32.78
C VAL A 86 -27.81 4.12 32.80
N GLN A 87 -28.48 2.99 32.68
CA GLN A 87 -27.84 1.68 32.65
C GLN A 87 -27.37 1.35 31.23
N PHE A 88 -26.07 1.12 31.07
CA PHE A 88 -25.46 0.59 29.85
C PHE A 88 -25.13 -0.88 30.05
N SER A 89 -25.39 -1.72 29.05
CA SER A 89 -24.93 -3.10 29.04
C SER A 89 -24.60 -3.55 27.62
N LEU A 90 -23.51 -4.33 27.47
CA LEU A 90 -23.11 -4.91 26.19
C LEU A 90 -23.60 -6.37 26.14
N SER A 91 -24.50 -6.70 25.22
CA SER A 91 -24.90 -8.10 25.04
C SER A 91 -23.93 -8.85 24.13
N ARG A 92 -23.48 -10.01 24.61
CA ARG A 92 -22.65 -10.97 23.86
C ARG A 92 -23.49 -12.24 23.59
N PRO A 93 -23.37 -12.88 22.41
CA PRO A 93 -22.40 -12.64 21.34
C PRO A 93 -22.80 -11.57 20.31
N GLN A 94 -23.99 -10.97 20.39
CA GLN A 94 -24.53 -10.07 19.36
C GLN A 94 -23.81 -8.72 19.24
N MET A 95 -22.92 -8.38 20.18
CA MET A 95 -22.17 -7.12 20.23
C MET A 95 -23.08 -5.89 20.08
N GLU A 96 -24.14 -5.87 20.89
CA GLU A 96 -25.14 -4.79 20.91
C GLU A 96 -25.08 -4.04 22.25
N LEU A 97 -24.91 -2.72 22.20
CA LEU A 97 -24.92 -1.85 23.36
C LEU A 97 -26.37 -1.44 23.67
N LYS A 98 -26.85 -1.85 24.85
CA LYS A 98 -28.21 -1.60 25.33
C LYS A 98 -28.21 -0.50 26.37
N ILE A 99 -29.16 0.42 26.23
CA ILE A 99 -29.38 1.55 27.14
C ILE A 99 -30.75 1.43 27.79
N LYS A 100 -30.82 1.57 29.12
CA LYS A 100 -32.08 1.61 29.88
C LYS A 100 -32.02 2.69 30.95
N GLY A 101 -33.14 3.35 31.20
CA GLY A 101 -33.22 4.37 32.26
C GLY A 101 -34.66 4.64 32.67
N ARG A 102 -34.85 5.18 33.87
CA ARG A 102 -36.18 5.54 34.39
C ARG A 102 -36.68 6.89 33.89
N GLN A 103 -35.77 7.75 33.44
CA GLN A 103 -36.07 9.09 32.94
C GLN A 103 -35.90 9.13 31.41
N PRO A 104 -36.98 9.23 30.62
CA PRO A 104 -36.91 9.21 29.16
C PRO A 104 -35.99 10.29 28.57
N GLU A 105 -35.96 11.49 29.17
CA GLU A 105 -35.10 12.58 28.72
C GLU A 105 -33.60 12.23 28.83
N GLN A 106 -33.19 11.61 29.95
CA GLN A 106 -31.80 11.17 30.14
C GLN A 106 -31.42 10.04 29.18
N VAL A 107 -32.35 9.12 28.91
CA VAL A 107 -32.15 8.06 27.91
C VAL A 107 -31.97 8.66 26.52
N ASN A 108 -32.80 9.63 26.13
CA ASN A 108 -32.69 10.29 24.82
C ASN A 108 -31.36 11.06 24.68
N LYS A 109 -30.93 11.77 25.74
CA LYS A 109 -29.61 12.42 25.78
C LYS A 109 -28.47 11.41 25.62
N ALA A 110 -28.51 10.30 26.36
CA ALA A 110 -27.53 9.23 26.25
C ALA A 110 -27.49 8.58 24.86
N MET A 111 -28.65 8.36 24.22
CA MET A 111 -28.74 7.82 22.85
C MET A 111 -28.14 8.77 21.81
N SER A 112 -28.42 10.07 21.93
CA SER A 112 -27.83 11.09 21.04
C SER A 112 -26.31 11.17 21.22
N TRP A 113 -25.84 11.18 22.47
CA TRP A 113 -24.41 11.15 22.79
C TRP A 113 -23.73 9.91 22.23
N LEU A 114 -24.32 8.71 22.41
CA LEU A 114 -23.74 7.45 21.96
C LEU A 114 -23.50 7.47 20.44
N THR A 115 -24.44 8.00 19.66
CA THR A 115 -24.31 8.07 18.20
C THR A 115 -23.12 8.92 17.80
N GLN A 116 -23.01 10.14 18.33
CA GLN A 116 -21.90 11.04 18.03
C GLN A 116 -20.56 10.49 18.54
N GLN A 117 -20.55 9.91 19.73
CA GLN A 117 -19.35 9.37 20.34
C GLN A 117 -18.84 8.11 19.62
N ARG A 118 -19.75 7.32 19.04
CA ARG A 118 -19.38 6.16 18.22
C ARG A 118 -18.62 6.58 16.98
N ASP A 119 -19.15 7.53 16.21
CA ASP A 119 -18.51 8.02 14.98
C ASP A 119 -17.11 8.57 15.29
N LYS A 120 -16.98 9.29 16.41
CA LYS A 120 -15.70 9.79 16.91
C LYS A 120 -14.72 8.66 17.24
N LEU A 121 -15.15 7.67 18.04
CA LEU A 121 -14.30 6.56 18.46
C LEU A 121 -13.90 5.66 17.29
N GLU A 122 -14.78 5.44 16.32
CA GLU A 122 -14.45 4.72 15.08
C GLU A 122 -13.38 5.48 14.30
N SER A 123 -13.54 6.79 14.10
CA SER A 123 -12.53 7.62 13.43
C SER A 123 -11.19 7.63 14.16
N GLU A 124 -11.19 7.69 15.49
CA GLU A 124 -9.99 7.65 16.33
C GLU A 124 -9.30 6.28 16.24
N TRP A 125 -10.07 5.19 16.28
CA TRP A 125 -9.55 3.83 16.15
C TRP A 125 -8.89 3.61 14.79
N LEU A 126 -9.55 4.03 13.69
CA LEU A 126 -8.97 3.94 12.36
C LEU A 126 -7.65 4.70 12.27
N LYS A 127 -7.63 5.96 12.73
CA LYS A 127 -6.42 6.79 12.75
C LYS A 127 -5.31 6.18 13.61
N GLN A 128 -5.63 5.65 14.79
CA GLN A 128 -4.67 5.01 15.68
C GLN A 128 -4.02 3.78 15.03
N HIS A 129 -4.77 3.04 14.22
CA HIS A 129 -4.33 1.80 13.60
C HIS A 129 -3.91 1.95 12.13
N TYR A 130 -3.65 3.18 11.67
CA TYR A 130 -3.22 3.49 10.29
C TYR A 130 -4.21 3.01 9.23
N PHE A 131 -5.49 3.15 9.52
CA PHE A 131 -6.57 3.00 8.55
C PHE A 131 -7.21 4.34 8.25
N GLN A 132 -7.85 4.42 7.09
CA GLN A 132 -8.62 5.56 6.65
C GLN A 132 -9.89 5.10 5.91
N PRO A 133 -10.97 5.89 5.96
CA PRO A 133 -12.05 5.79 5.00
C PRO A 133 -11.52 6.00 3.58
N PHE A 134 -12.13 5.32 2.61
CA PHE A 134 -11.75 5.41 1.21
C PHE A 134 -12.97 5.23 0.31
N THR A 135 -13.00 5.95 -0.80
CA THR A 135 -13.98 5.71 -1.87
C THR A 135 -13.29 4.91 -2.96
N ALA A 136 -13.72 3.66 -3.14
CA ALA A 136 -13.20 2.78 -4.15
C ALA A 136 -13.55 3.28 -5.57
N PRO A 137 -12.84 2.81 -6.62
CA PRO A 137 -13.08 3.25 -7.99
C PRO A 137 -14.51 3.02 -8.51
N ASP A 138 -15.27 2.10 -7.91
CA ASP A 138 -16.68 1.84 -8.20
C ASP A 138 -17.65 2.77 -7.44
N GLY A 139 -17.12 3.70 -6.64
CA GLY A 139 -17.88 4.63 -5.80
C GLY A 139 -18.26 4.07 -4.42
N ALA A 140 -17.94 2.82 -4.11
CA ALA A 140 -18.28 2.21 -2.83
C ALA A 140 -17.42 2.78 -1.69
N ALA A 141 -18.04 2.98 -0.53
CA ALA A 141 -17.32 3.30 0.69
C ALA A 141 -16.56 2.05 1.19
N ALA A 142 -15.29 2.25 1.54
CA ALA A 142 -14.38 1.22 2.01
C ALA A 142 -13.49 1.76 3.13
N ILE A 143 -12.78 0.85 3.78
CA ILE A 143 -11.71 1.16 4.73
C ILE A 143 -10.45 0.46 4.23
N LYS A 144 -9.34 1.19 4.20
CA LYS A 144 -8.03 0.66 3.78
C LYS A 144 -6.93 1.21 4.66
N GLN A 145 -5.73 0.66 4.53
CA GLN A 145 -4.54 1.21 5.16
C GLN A 145 -4.25 2.62 4.63
N ASP A 146 -3.75 3.46 5.53
CA ASP A 146 -3.33 4.82 5.23
C ASP A 146 -1.93 4.82 4.59
N HIS A 147 -1.88 4.35 3.34
CA HIS A 147 -0.66 4.25 2.55
C HIS A 147 0.11 5.58 2.47
N VAL A 148 -0.61 6.71 2.36
CA VAL A 148 0.02 8.05 2.30
C VAL A 148 0.72 8.37 3.61
N ARG A 149 0.03 8.24 4.74
CA ARG A 149 0.64 8.47 6.06
C ARG A 149 1.80 7.53 6.33
N ILE A 150 1.63 6.24 6.01
CA ILE A 150 2.69 5.23 6.15
C ILE A 150 3.92 5.62 5.32
N ALA A 151 3.76 6.02 4.05
CA ALA A 151 4.88 6.44 3.22
C ALA A 151 5.63 7.64 3.83
N LEU A 152 4.90 8.66 4.26
CA LEU A 152 5.47 9.90 4.80
C LEU A 152 6.17 9.69 6.14
N GLU A 153 5.61 8.85 7.02
CA GLU A 153 6.21 8.54 8.32
C GLU A 153 7.38 7.54 8.22
N SER A 154 7.42 6.71 7.18
CA SER A 154 8.56 5.83 6.89
C SER A 154 9.74 6.57 6.26
N ARG A 155 9.56 7.66 5.51
CA ARG A 155 10.61 8.21 4.61
C ARG A 155 12.03 8.31 5.20
N SER A 156 12.17 8.82 6.43
CA SER A 156 13.48 9.04 7.06
C SER A 156 14.24 7.74 7.30
N GLU A 157 13.50 6.65 7.48
CA GLU A 157 14.04 5.34 7.76
C GLU A 157 14.74 4.72 6.53
N LEU A 158 14.46 5.27 5.34
CA LEU A 158 14.94 4.82 4.02
C LEU A 158 16.09 5.69 3.48
N ALA A 159 16.53 6.71 4.22
CA ALA A 159 17.50 7.69 3.74
C ALA A 159 18.80 7.07 3.16
N PRO A 160 19.43 6.06 3.80
CA PRO A 160 20.65 5.45 3.25
C PRO A 160 20.41 4.76 1.90
N LEU A 161 19.27 4.08 1.75
CA LEU A 161 18.90 3.41 0.50
C LEU A 161 18.56 4.43 -0.60
N ALA A 162 17.75 5.45 -0.25
CA ALA A 162 17.32 6.46 -1.20
C ALA A 162 18.51 7.25 -1.78
N GLU A 163 19.52 7.58 -0.95
CA GLU A 163 20.71 8.29 -1.43
C GLU A 163 21.60 7.40 -2.32
N GLN A 164 21.70 6.09 -2.05
CA GLN A 164 22.46 5.19 -2.93
C GLN A 164 21.82 5.02 -4.32
N LEU A 165 20.50 5.13 -4.42
CA LEU A 165 19.76 5.01 -5.68
C LEU A 165 19.75 6.31 -6.50
N LYS A 166 20.26 7.41 -5.95
CA LYS A 166 20.33 8.70 -6.62
C LYS A 166 21.23 8.66 -7.84
N GLN A 167 20.74 9.20 -8.94
CA GLN A 167 21.46 9.26 -10.21
C GLN A 167 21.86 10.70 -10.55
N GLN A 168 22.97 10.84 -11.26
CA GLN A 168 23.43 12.12 -11.79
C GLN A 168 22.81 12.41 -13.17
N GLY A 169 22.69 13.69 -13.50
CA GLY A 169 22.22 14.18 -14.79
C GLY A 169 22.87 15.50 -15.15
N SER A 170 22.75 15.93 -16.41
CA SER A 170 23.28 17.22 -16.86
C SER A 170 22.44 18.40 -16.37
N THR A 171 21.20 18.14 -15.97
CA THR A 171 20.31 19.10 -15.29
C THR A 171 19.68 18.46 -14.05
N GLU A 172 19.15 19.28 -13.14
CA GLU A 172 18.40 18.79 -11.98
C GLU A 172 17.19 17.93 -12.39
N THR A 173 16.46 18.36 -13.43
CA THR A 173 15.30 17.62 -13.95
C THR A 173 15.71 16.25 -14.49
N GLU A 174 16.80 16.19 -15.25
CA GLU A 174 17.31 14.93 -15.78
C GLU A 174 17.82 14.00 -14.66
N ALA A 175 18.54 14.55 -13.67
CA ALA A 175 19.00 13.80 -12.51
C ALA A 175 17.83 13.21 -11.73
N ARG A 176 16.75 13.99 -11.54
CA ARG A 176 15.51 13.54 -10.90
C ARG A 176 14.85 12.42 -11.71
N GLN A 177 14.65 12.59 -13.03
CA GLN A 177 14.06 11.55 -13.90
C GLN A 177 14.86 10.25 -13.88
N LYS A 178 16.19 10.32 -13.99
CA LYS A 178 17.07 9.14 -13.90
C LYS A 178 16.98 8.45 -12.54
N THR A 179 16.91 9.24 -11.47
CA THR A 179 16.76 8.71 -10.11
C THR A 179 15.43 7.99 -9.94
N VAL A 180 14.32 8.59 -10.36
CA VAL A 180 12.99 7.95 -10.28
C VAL A 180 12.95 6.67 -11.11
N ALA A 181 13.52 6.66 -12.31
CA ALA A 181 13.63 5.45 -13.13
C ALA A 181 14.44 4.33 -12.44
N HIS A 182 15.58 4.68 -11.84
CA HIS A 182 16.42 3.70 -11.16
C HIS A 182 15.77 3.13 -9.88
N MET A 183 15.07 3.98 -9.12
CA MET A 183 14.25 3.54 -7.99
C MET A 183 13.09 2.63 -8.46
N LEU A 184 12.44 2.97 -9.57
CA LEU A 184 11.38 2.14 -10.15
C LEU A 184 11.90 0.76 -10.53
N ASP A 185 13.04 0.67 -11.23
CA ASP A 185 13.68 -0.59 -11.60
C ASP A 185 13.98 -1.46 -10.37
N PHE A 186 14.53 -0.84 -9.31
CA PHE A 186 14.81 -1.52 -8.05
C PHE A 186 13.52 -2.05 -7.39
N VAL A 187 12.47 -1.23 -7.24
CA VAL A 187 11.22 -1.64 -6.59
C VAL A 187 10.47 -2.70 -7.40
N GLN A 188 10.45 -2.59 -8.73
CA GLN A 188 9.88 -3.61 -9.62
C GLN A 188 10.61 -4.95 -9.53
N SER A 189 11.92 -4.94 -9.23
CA SER A 189 12.72 -6.16 -9.07
C SER A 189 12.36 -6.96 -7.81
N ILE A 190 11.83 -6.32 -6.77
CA ILE A 190 11.41 -6.99 -5.54
C ILE A 190 10.32 -8.02 -5.89
N PRO A 191 10.35 -9.25 -5.36
CA PRO A 191 9.30 -10.25 -5.59
C PRO A 191 7.88 -9.75 -5.28
N TYR A 192 6.93 -10.03 -6.17
CA TYR A 192 5.51 -9.78 -5.90
C TYR A 192 4.94 -10.91 -5.03
N GLN A 193 4.19 -10.54 -3.99
CA GLN A 193 3.43 -11.51 -3.20
C GLN A 193 2.05 -10.93 -2.89
N LEU A 194 1.00 -11.69 -3.20
CA LEU A 194 -0.34 -11.34 -2.74
C LEU A 194 -0.44 -11.58 -1.23
N LEU A 195 -0.67 -10.51 -0.47
CA LEU A 195 -0.70 -10.55 0.99
C LEU A 195 -2.10 -10.78 1.57
N ASP A 196 -3.13 -10.46 0.79
CA ASP A 196 -4.51 -10.76 1.15
C ASP A 196 -4.84 -12.23 0.83
N SER A 197 -5.09 -13.01 1.88
CA SER A 197 -5.68 -14.35 1.77
C SER A 197 -7.10 -14.31 2.33
N GLN A 198 -8.08 -14.75 1.54
CA GLN A 198 -9.47 -14.91 1.98
C GLN A 198 -9.64 -15.86 3.19
N SER A 199 -8.59 -16.59 3.56
CA SER A 199 -8.59 -17.57 4.66
C SER A 199 -8.08 -17.04 6.00
N GLY A 200 -7.62 -15.79 6.10
CA GLY A 200 -7.25 -15.14 7.38
C GLY A 200 -6.07 -15.77 8.16
N ARG A 201 -5.44 -16.85 7.64
CA ARG A 201 -4.38 -17.59 8.34
C ARG A 201 -2.97 -17.00 8.17
N GLN A 202 -2.78 -16.10 7.20
CA GLN A 202 -1.50 -15.38 6.97
C GLN A 202 -1.66 -13.85 7.08
N GLY A 203 -2.83 -13.37 7.53
CA GLY A 203 -3.32 -11.98 7.43
C GLY A 203 -2.32 -10.88 7.80
N LYS A 204 -1.52 -10.45 6.83
CA LYS A 204 -0.71 -9.23 6.85
C LYS A 204 -1.10 -8.40 5.63
N GLY A 205 -2.38 -8.03 5.48
CA GLY A 205 -2.95 -7.41 4.27
C GLY A 205 -2.32 -6.09 3.79
N PHE A 206 -1.11 -5.77 4.22
CA PHE A 206 -0.18 -4.74 3.76
C PHE A 206 1.20 -4.94 4.47
N LEU A 207 2.32 -4.69 3.79
CA LEU A 207 3.66 -4.59 4.39
C LEU A 207 4.15 -3.14 4.35
N SER A 208 4.68 -2.62 5.47
CA SER A 208 5.31 -1.30 5.51
C SER A 208 6.56 -1.22 4.60
N PRO A 209 7.02 -0.02 4.19
CA PRO A 209 8.24 0.13 3.42
C PRO A 209 9.45 -0.62 3.99
N ARG A 210 9.65 -0.55 5.32
CA ARG A 210 10.62 -1.39 6.04
C ARG A 210 10.46 -2.88 5.72
N GLN A 211 9.26 -3.37 5.93
CA GLN A 211 8.94 -4.78 5.83
C GLN A 211 9.10 -5.29 4.40
N VAL A 212 8.76 -4.49 3.38
CA VAL A 212 8.99 -4.84 1.97
C VAL A 212 10.47 -5.08 1.70
N LEU A 213 11.36 -4.23 2.24
CA LEU A 213 12.80 -4.34 2.04
C LEU A 213 13.43 -5.48 2.86
N GLU A 214 13.02 -5.65 4.11
CA GLU A 214 13.57 -6.69 5.00
C GLU A 214 13.07 -8.10 4.69
N GLN A 215 11.80 -8.22 4.26
CA GLN A 215 11.19 -9.49 3.86
C GLN A 215 11.33 -9.75 2.36
N ASN A 216 11.79 -8.74 1.60
CA ASN A 216 12.05 -8.84 0.18
C ASN A 216 10.85 -9.33 -0.64
N GLN A 217 9.69 -8.80 -0.32
CA GLN A 217 8.43 -9.14 -0.98
C GLN A 217 7.38 -8.08 -0.66
N GLY A 218 6.40 -7.92 -1.54
CA GLY A 218 5.25 -7.04 -1.29
C GLY A 218 4.20 -7.16 -2.38
N ASP A 219 2.96 -6.81 -2.04
CA ASP A 219 1.89 -6.62 -3.01
C ASP A 219 1.97 -5.24 -3.69
N CYS A 220 0.98 -4.92 -4.52
CA CYS A 220 0.94 -3.67 -5.26
C CYS A 220 0.92 -2.44 -4.34
N ASP A 221 0.07 -2.46 -3.31
CA ASP A 221 -0.07 -1.38 -2.34
C ASP A 221 1.22 -1.14 -1.54
N SER A 222 1.85 -2.23 -1.06
CA SER A 222 3.09 -2.16 -0.28
C SER A 222 4.24 -1.58 -1.11
N LYS A 223 4.36 -1.98 -2.38
CA LYS A 223 5.42 -1.50 -3.28
C LYS A 223 5.21 -0.06 -3.75
N VAL A 224 3.97 0.34 -4.04
CA VAL A 224 3.64 1.74 -4.33
C VAL A 224 3.95 2.63 -3.12
N THR A 225 3.64 2.15 -1.91
CA THR A 225 3.94 2.87 -0.66
C THR A 225 5.44 3.00 -0.43
N LEU A 226 6.23 1.95 -0.69
CA LEU A 226 7.69 2.00 -0.66
C LEU A 226 8.24 3.03 -1.64
N MET A 227 7.81 2.99 -2.90
CA MET A 227 8.26 3.94 -3.93
C MET A 227 7.93 5.38 -3.52
N ALA A 228 6.72 5.63 -3.03
CA ALA A 228 6.30 6.95 -2.57
C ALA A 228 7.15 7.46 -1.39
N ALA A 229 7.47 6.59 -0.44
CA ALA A 229 8.31 6.91 0.71
C ALA A 229 9.74 7.29 0.30
N MET A 230 10.34 6.55 -0.64
CA MET A 230 11.69 6.81 -1.15
C MET A 230 11.76 8.13 -1.91
N LEU A 231 10.77 8.42 -2.75
CA LEU A 231 10.67 9.71 -3.45
C LEU A 231 10.44 10.86 -2.47
N ALA A 232 9.56 10.70 -1.48
CA ALA A 232 9.31 11.73 -0.47
C ALA A 232 10.53 11.97 0.44
N GLN A 233 11.41 10.98 0.59
CA GLN A 233 12.67 11.12 1.31
C GLN A 233 13.69 11.96 0.52
N LEU A 234 13.81 11.72 -0.78
CA LEU A 234 14.86 12.35 -1.60
C LEU A 234 14.43 13.67 -2.25
N PHE A 235 13.15 13.78 -2.63
CA PHE A 235 12.55 14.92 -3.32
C PHE A 235 11.24 15.32 -2.62
N PRO A 236 11.30 15.91 -1.40
CA PRO A 236 10.11 16.27 -0.64
C PRO A 236 9.18 17.27 -1.35
N GLU A 237 9.70 18.04 -2.31
CA GLU A 237 8.96 18.98 -3.15
C GLU A 237 8.28 18.33 -4.36
N LEU A 238 8.70 17.11 -4.73
CA LEU A 238 8.17 16.40 -5.88
C LEU A 238 6.76 15.91 -5.56
N LYS A 239 5.76 16.50 -6.22
CA LYS A 239 4.36 16.12 -6.03
C LYS A 239 4.13 14.70 -6.56
N GLN A 240 3.44 13.90 -5.76
CA GLN A 240 3.10 12.52 -6.09
C GLN A 240 1.61 12.28 -5.82
N ALA A 241 1.05 11.27 -6.48
CA ALA A 241 -0.31 10.83 -6.30
C ALA A 241 -0.37 9.31 -6.37
N MET A 242 -0.87 8.66 -5.33
CA MET A 242 -1.22 7.24 -5.39
C MET A 242 -2.51 7.10 -6.20
N VAL A 243 -2.49 6.23 -7.20
CA VAL A 243 -3.63 6.01 -8.11
C VAL A 243 -4.09 4.57 -7.95
N PHE A 244 -5.30 4.40 -7.45
CA PHE A 244 -5.92 3.10 -7.23
C PHE A 244 -6.90 2.81 -8.35
N VAL A 245 -6.78 1.63 -8.95
CA VAL A 245 -7.74 1.08 -9.92
C VAL A 245 -8.25 -0.26 -9.38
N PRO A 246 -9.34 -0.84 -9.91
CA PRO A 246 -9.82 -2.13 -9.43
C PRO A 246 -8.71 -3.20 -9.38
N GLY A 247 -8.39 -3.66 -8.16
CA GLY A 247 -7.40 -4.71 -7.91
C GLY A 247 -5.93 -4.31 -8.08
N HIS A 248 -5.60 -3.03 -8.31
CA HIS A 248 -4.22 -2.59 -8.56
C HIS A 248 -3.94 -1.16 -8.10
N ALA A 249 -2.65 -0.87 -7.86
CA ALA A 249 -2.17 0.44 -7.46
C ALA A 249 -1.01 0.90 -8.33
N LEU A 250 -1.00 2.19 -8.66
CA LEU A 250 0.02 2.89 -9.43
C LEU A 250 0.50 4.13 -8.68
N LEU A 251 1.59 4.71 -9.16
CA LEU A 251 2.10 5.99 -8.68
C LEU A 251 2.17 7.00 -9.83
N GLY A 252 1.61 8.19 -9.61
CA GLY A 252 1.79 9.36 -10.45
C GLY A 252 2.80 10.31 -9.82
N VAL A 253 3.72 10.86 -10.62
CA VAL A 253 4.74 11.81 -10.14
C VAL A 253 4.82 12.99 -11.10
N ALA A 254 4.91 14.21 -10.56
CA ALA A 254 4.97 15.45 -11.33
C ALA A 254 6.34 15.64 -12.01
N LEU A 255 6.62 14.83 -13.02
CA LEU A 255 7.78 14.89 -13.90
C LEU A 255 7.35 15.19 -15.34
N PRO A 256 8.21 15.84 -16.14
CA PRO A 256 7.94 16.03 -17.56
C PRO A 256 7.74 14.68 -18.27
N ALA A 257 6.65 14.56 -19.03
CA ALA A 257 6.34 13.41 -19.85
C ALA A 257 6.75 13.62 -21.31
N LYS A 258 7.13 12.54 -21.99
CA LYS A 258 7.41 12.51 -23.43
C LYS A 258 6.13 12.15 -24.21
N PRO A 259 6.08 12.46 -25.52
CA PRO A 259 4.97 12.04 -26.37
C PRO A 259 4.74 10.53 -26.28
N GLY A 260 3.49 10.13 -26.00
CA GLY A 260 3.08 8.73 -25.88
C GLY A 260 3.22 8.12 -24.49
N GLU A 261 3.86 8.81 -23.54
CA GLU A 261 3.90 8.37 -22.14
C GLU A 261 2.54 8.60 -21.44
N ALA A 262 2.15 7.65 -20.59
CA ALA A 262 0.92 7.71 -19.84
C ALA A 262 0.98 8.77 -18.73
N THR A 263 -0.01 9.65 -18.73
CA THR A 263 -0.13 10.75 -17.77
C THR A 263 -1.53 10.83 -17.17
N LEU A 264 -1.64 11.41 -15.98
CA LEU A 264 -2.91 11.75 -15.34
C LEU A 264 -2.94 13.24 -14.98
N ASN A 265 -4.00 13.94 -15.40
CA ASN A 265 -4.23 15.33 -15.00
C ASN A 265 -5.18 15.37 -13.79
N ARG A 266 -4.75 15.98 -12.69
CA ARG A 266 -5.56 16.10 -11.47
C ARG A 266 -5.19 17.37 -10.71
N GLU A 267 -6.18 18.14 -10.28
CA GLU A 267 -5.97 19.38 -9.49
C GLU A 267 -5.00 20.39 -10.13
N GLY A 268 -4.98 20.47 -11.48
CA GLY A 268 -4.07 21.37 -12.21
C GLY A 268 -2.63 20.87 -12.34
N GLU A 269 -2.34 19.66 -11.87
CA GLU A 269 -1.04 18.99 -12.01
C GLU A 269 -1.12 17.86 -13.03
N THR A 270 -0.05 17.70 -13.82
CA THR A 270 0.14 16.56 -14.71
C THR A 270 1.13 15.59 -14.07
N TYR A 271 0.68 14.38 -13.81
CA TYR A 271 1.48 13.31 -13.24
C TYR A 271 1.88 12.31 -14.33
N LEU A 272 3.18 12.04 -14.46
CA LEU A 272 3.70 10.90 -15.21
C LEU A 272 3.42 9.63 -14.40
N LEU A 273 2.72 8.66 -15.01
CA LEU A 273 2.30 7.43 -14.32
C LEU A 273 3.38 6.35 -14.41
N MET A 274 3.45 5.50 -13.39
CA MET A 274 4.32 4.31 -13.36
C MET A 274 3.72 3.21 -12.49
N GLU A 275 4.17 1.97 -12.73
CA GLU A 275 3.76 0.77 -11.99
C GLU A 275 4.93 0.17 -11.20
N PRO A 276 5.12 0.52 -9.91
CA PRO A 276 6.16 -0.07 -9.07
C PRO A 276 6.00 -1.57 -8.80
N THR A 277 4.88 -2.16 -9.20
CA THR A 277 4.39 -3.45 -8.70
C THR A 277 5.16 -4.66 -9.23
N GLY A 278 5.82 -4.56 -10.39
CA GLY A 278 6.48 -5.70 -11.04
C GLY A 278 5.52 -6.88 -11.31
N PRO A 279 6.01 -8.05 -11.73
CA PRO A 279 7.39 -8.37 -12.09
C PRO A 279 7.80 -7.85 -13.47
N ALA A 280 6.86 -7.36 -14.28
CA ALA A 280 7.19 -6.69 -15.53
C ALA A 280 7.94 -5.38 -15.23
N GLN A 281 9.08 -5.18 -15.88
CA GLN A 281 9.89 -3.97 -15.76
C GLN A 281 9.41 -2.93 -16.77
N LEU A 282 8.39 -2.17 -16.37
CA LEU A 282 7.79 -1.12 -17.19
C LEU A 282 8.48 0.21 -16.92
N ALA A 283 8.86 0.92 -17.98
CA ALA A 283 9.40 2.27 -17.85
C ALA A 283 8.35 3.25 -17.30
N MET A 284 8.78 4.39 -16.76
CA MET A 284 7.87 5.49 -16.47
C MET A 284 7.08 5.87 -17.74
N GLY A 285 5.79 6.14 -17.58
CA GLY A 285 4.88 6.39 -18.70
C GLY A 285 4.41 5.13 -19.44
N GLN A 286 4.86 3.94 -19.06
CA GLN A 286 4.36 2.68 -19.60
C GLN A 286 3.51 1.97 -18.56
N LEU A 287 2.30 1.58 -18.96
CA LEU A 287 1.33 0.90 -18.12
C LEU A 287 1.00 -0.46 -18.70
N ALA A 288 0.62 -1.41 -17.85
CA ALA A 288 0.02 -2.65 -18.30
C ALA A 288 -1.28 -2.32 -19.08
N PRO A 289 -1.66 -3.11 -20.11
CA PRO A 289 -2.85 -2.83 -20.93
C PRO A 289 -4.14 -2.68 -20.11
N THR A 290 -4.30 -3.48 -19.05
CA THR A 290 -5.43 -3.41 -18.12
C THR A 290 -5.44 -2.11 -17.33
N SER A 291 -4.31 -1.72 -16.72
CA SER A 291 -4.16 -0.45 -16.03
C SER A 291 -4.44 0.73 -16.96
N LYS A 292 -3.90 0.71 -18.18
CA LYS A 292 -4.14 1.75 -19.17
C LYS A 292 -5.63 1.91 -19.48
N THR A 293 -6.35 0.81 -19.69
CA THR A 293 -7.79 0.82 -19.95
C THR A 293 -8.57 1.45 -18.77
N LEU A 294 -8.21 1.10 -17.54
CA LEU A 294 -8.86 1.62 -16.33
C LEU A 294 -8.59 3.11 -16.12
N ILE A 295 -7.36 3.55 -16.39
CA ILE A 295 -6.98 4.98 -16.35
C ILE A 295 -7.73 5.78 -17.43
N ASP A 296 -7.71 5.30 -18.68
CA ASP A 296 -8.35 5.98 -19.81
C ASP A 296 -9.89 6.09 -19.61
N SER A 297 -10.49 5.09 -18.96
CA SER A 297 -11.93 5.07 -18.63
C SER A 297 -12.28 5.73 -17.29
N GLN A 298 -11.33 6.36 -16.60
CA GLN A 298 -11.52 7.03 -15.31
C GLN A 298 -12.06 6.13 -14.18
N GLN A 299 -11.81 4.82 -14.27
CA GLN A 299 -12.11 3.86 -13.20
C GLN A 299 -11.00 3.87 -12.17
N LEU A 300 -10.87 4.99 -11.47
CA LEU A 300 -9.76 5.27 -10.59
C LEU A 300 -10.15 6.12 -9.38
N SER A 301 -9.41 5.94 -8.29
CA SER A 301 -9.38 6.83 -7.14
C SER A 301 -7.96 7.38 -6.96
N VAL A 302 -7.83 8.67 -6.64
CA VAL A 302 -6.52 9.33 -6.52
C VAL A 302 -6.36 9.89 -5.12
N GLN A 303 -5.22 9.62 -4.50
CA GLN A 303 -4.82 10.22 -3.23
C GLN A 303 -3.48 10.96 -3.40
N PRO A 304 -3.43 12.29 -3.21
CA PRO A 304 -2.17 13.02 -3.25
C PRO A 304 -1.28 12.59 -2.08
N VAL A 305 0.01 12.39 -2.33
CA VAL A 305 0.99 12.05 -1.29
C VAL A 305 1.47 13.35 -0.65
N ARG A 306 0.71 13.83 0.32
CA ARG A 306 1.02 15.02 1.13
C ARG A 306 0.53 14.80 2.54
N ALA A 307 1.18 15.43 3.52
CA ALA A 307 0.64 15.45 4.86
C ALA A 307 -0.71 16.18 4.84
N ASP A 308 -1.70 15.62 5.53
CA ASP A 308 -2.96 16.32 5.76
C ASP A 308 -2.69 17.61 6.53
N LYS A 309 -3.37 18.69 6.12
CA LYS A 309 -3.30 19.99 6.79
C LYS A 309 -4.22 20.04 8.00
#